data_AF-A0A257LEK3-F1
#
_entry.id   AF-A0A257LEK3-F1
#
_cell.length_a   1.000
_cell.length_b   1.000
_cell.length_c   1.000
_cell.angle_alpha   90.00
_cell.angle_beta   90.00
_cell.angle_gamma   90.00
#
_symmetry.space_group_name_H-M   'P 1'
#
loop_
_entity.id
_entity.type
_entity.pdbx_description
1 polymer ?
#
loop_
_entity_poly.entity_id
_entity_poly.type
_entity_poly.pdbx_seq_one_letter_code
_entity_poly.pdbx_strand_id
1 'polypeptide(L)'
;MNTRQRLCCTLILCGLLVATGAARAQDRDQLERRLGSVATLIETSSAARQIEASNEAAARGKRESARLIHREAVASLRAGDAAGAARLLDQATREMVDGARLARPDQVHGEKALRDFNARLDSVRALLGAQQRIAKEKGGTREATDATASIEQQLVQAQELAAAGRLAEARPLIDRAYLTARVSIETLRRGDTLVRSLNFANKREEYDYELDRNETHRLLITVLLADRKDAAGAMPAGMQAFVDKATALRGDAEGQARGGDHAAAVRLLEDSTRELVRAIRSGGIYIPG
;
A
#
# COMPACT_ATOMS: atom_id res chain seq x y z
N MET A 1 -30.49 -80.43 -0.88
CA MET A 1 -31.42 -79.85 -1.88
C MET A 1 -31.24 -78.34 -1.92
N ASN A 2 -30.92 -77.88 -3.13
CA ASN A 2 -30.68 -76.56 -3.70
C ASN A 2 -31.17 -75.24 -3.06
N THR A 3 -30.30 -74.24 -3.29
CA THR A 3 -30.53 -72.84 -3.72
C THR A 3 -31.14 -71.83 -2.75
N ARG A 4 -30.28 -71.02 -2.11
CA ARG A 4 -30.52 -69.57 -1.87
C ARG A 4 -29.20 -68.77 -1.87
N GLN A 5 -29.28 -67.55 -2.42
CA GLN A 5 -28.36 -66.41 -2.29
C GLN A 5 -27.06 -66.39 -3.12
N ARG A 6 -27.21 -65.88 -4.36
CA ARG A 6 -26.26 -64.98 -5.00
C ARG A 6 -26.99 -63.67 -5.33
N LEU A 7 -26.23 -62.58 -5.48
CA LEU A 7 -26.59 -61.20 -5.86
C LEU A 7 -26.82 -60.20 -4.71
N CYS A 8 -25.77 -59.45 -4.36
CA CYS A 8 -25.80 -57.98 -4.23
C CYS A 8 -24.40 -57.48 -3.82
N CYS A 9 -23.64 -56.92 -4.77
CA CYS A 9 -22.65 -55.85 -4.52
C CYS A 9 -21.99 -55.43 -5.84
N THR A 10 -22.74 -54.69 -6.66
CA THR A 10 -22.19 -53.85 -7.72
C THR A 10 -23.01 -52.57 -7.76
N LEU A 11 -22.33 -51.42 -7.93
CA LEU A 11 -22.84 -50.04 -8.11
C LEU A 11 -22.81 -49.12 -6.87
N ILE A 12 -21.62 -48.56 -6.59
CA ILE A 12 -21.51 -47.16 -6.17
C ILE A 12 -20.36 -46.52 -6.97
N LEU A 13 -20.69 -45.92 -8.11
CA LEU A 13 -19.81 -44.96 -8.79
C LEU A 13 -20.66 -43.99 -9.64
N CYS A 14 -21.30 -43.00 -9.01
CA CYS A 14 -21.98 -41.89 -9.72
C CYS A 14 -22.17 -40.62 -8.87
N GLY A 15 -21.17 -40.22 -8.08
CA GLY A 15 -21.31 -39.13 -7.11
C GLY A 15 -20.40 -37.90 -7.27
N LEU A 16 -19.59 -37.77 -8.33
CA LEU A 16 -18.54 -36.73 -8.39
C LEU A 16 -18.54 -35.81 -9.63
N LEU A 17 -19.66 -35.72 -10.37
CA LEU A 17 -19.72 -34.93 -11.62
C LEU A 17 -20.58 -33.66 -11.57
N VAL A 18 -21.21 -33.33 -10.45
CA VAL A 18 -22.17 -32.19 -10.39
C VAL A 18 -21.52 -30.87 -9.94
N ALA A 19 -20.43 -30.91 -9.17
CA ALA A 19 -19.82 -29.68 -8.62
C ALA A 19 -19.01 -28.84 -9.64
N THR A 20 -18.54 -29.43 -10.74
CA THR A 20 -17.72 -28.74 -11.75
C THR A 20 -18.53 -27.92 -12.75
N GLY A 21 -19.82 -28.23 -12.93
CA GLY A 21 -20.71 -27.52 -13.86
C GLY A 21 -21.14 -26.13 -13.35
N ALA A 22 -21.45 -26.02 -12.06
CA ALA A 22 -21.91 -24.78 -11.45
C ALA A 22 -20.83 -23.68 -11.44
N ALA A 23 -19.58 -24.03 -11.11
CA ALA A 23 -18.46 -23.08 -11.15
C ALA A 23 -18.13 -22.61 -12.58
N ARG A 24 -18.16 -23.52 -13.57
CA ARG A 24 -17.98 -23.17 -14.99
C ARG A 24 -19.11 -22.28 -15.54
N ALA A 25 -20.34 -22.50 -15.09
CA ALA A 25 -21.48 -21.67 -15.47
C ALA A 25 -21.34 -20.24 -14.89
N GLN A 26 -20.94 -20.13 -13.62
CA GLN A 26 -20.71 -18.84 -12.96
C GLN A 26 -19.59 -18.02 -13.63
N ASP A 27 -18.49 -18.65 -14.02
CA ASP A 27 -17.38 -18.01 -14.74
C ASP A 27 -17.81 -17.52 -16.14
N ARG A 28 -18.67 -18.28 -16.81
CA ARG A 28 -19.20 -17.92 -18.12
C ARG A 28 -20.14 -16.72 -18.03
N ASP A 29 -21.06 -16.69 -17.09
CA ASP A 29 -21.98 -15.57 -16.87
C ASP A 29 -21.23 -14.27 -16.50
N GLN A 30 -20.13 -14.38 -15.77
CA GLN A 30 -19.26 -13.23 -15.47
C GLN A 30 -18.58 -12.70 -16.74
N LEU A 31 -18.08 -13.59 -17.61
CA LEU A 31 -17.47 -13.22 -18.88
C LEU A 31 -18.48 -12.62 -19.87
N GLU A 32 -19.71 -13.14 -19.92
CA GLU A 32 -20.77 -12.59 -20.77
C GLU A 32 -21.17 -11.17 -20.35
N ARG A 33 -21.27 -10.91 -19.03
CA ARG A 33 -21.44 -9.54 -18.52
C ARG A 33 -20.26 -8.64 -18.91
N ARG A 34 -19.04 -9.16 -18.80
CA ARG A 34 -17.83 -8.43 -19.17
C ARG A 34 -17.80 -8.08 -20.66
N LEU A 35 -18.26 -8.99 -21.55
CA LEU A 35 -18.41 -8.72 -22.98
C LEU A 35 -19.34 -7.53 -23.25
N GLY A 36 -20.47 -7.45 -22.54
CA GLY A 36 -21.41 -6.33 -22.64
C GLY A 36 -20.81 -5.01 -22.14
N SER A 37 -20.09 -5.04 -21.02
CA SER A 37 -19.41 -3.85 -20.47
C SER A 37 -18.32 -3.33 -21.41
N VAL A 38 -17.51 -4.22 -21.99
CA VAL A 38 -16.46 -3.83 -22.95
C VAL A 38 -17.06 -3.34 -24.27
N ALA A 39 -18.17 -3.92 -24.74
CA ALA A 39 -18.90 -3.40 -25.90
C ALA A 39 -19.38 -1.96 -25.65
N THR A 40 -19.97 -1.71 -24.48
CA THR A 40 -20.40 -0.36 -24.07
C THR A 40 -19.22 0.61 -23.99
N LEU A 41 -18.08 0.17 -23.47
CA LEU A 41 -16.84 0.94 -23.45
C LEU A 41 -16.40 1.36 -24.86
N ILE A 42 -16.42 0.43 -25.81
CA ILE A 42 -15.95 0.66 -27.18
C ILE A 42 -16.93 1.52 -27.99
N GLU A 43 -18.24 1.34 -27.79
CA GLU A 43 -19.25 1.93 -28.67
C GLU A 43 -19.79 3.28 -28.17
N THR A 44 -20.14 3.39 -26.89
CA THR A 44 -20.97 4.52 -26.40
C THR A 44 -20.38 5.27 -25.21
N SER A 45 -19.22 4.85 -24.69
CA SER A 45 -18.60 5.51 -23.54
C SER A 45 -18.13 6.94 -23.82
N SER A 46 -17.80 7.67 -22.75
CA SER A 46 -17.11 8.96 -22.86
C SER A 46 -15.76 8.83 -23.58
N ALA A 47 -15.00 7.76 -23.34
CA ALA A 47 -13.74 7.48 -24.02
C ALA A 47 -13.96 7.27 -25.54
N ALA A 48 -15.01 6.55 -25.92
CA ALA A 48 -15.39 6.35 -27.31
C ALA A 48 -15.76 7.68 -28.00
N ARG A 49 -16.57 8.51 -27.34
CA ARG A 49 -16.91 9.86 -27.84
C ARG A 49 -15.68 10.77 -27.95
N GLN A 50 -14.76 10.67 -26.99
CA GLN A 50 -13.52 11.43 -26.97
C GLN A 50 -12.61 11.08 -28.15
N ILE A 51 -12.43 9.79 -28.44
CA ILE A 51 -11.67 9.31 -29.61
C ILE A 51 -12.32 9.79 -30.91
N GLU A 52 -13.64 9.77 -30.98
CA GLU A 52 -14.36 10.23 -32.18
C GLU A 52 -14.16 11.73 -32.43
N ALA A 53 -14.28 12.52 -31.36
CA ALA A 53 -14.21 13.97 -31.42
C ALA A 53 -12.79 14.53 -31.61
N SER A 54 -11.74 13.78 -31.27
CA SER A 54 -10.35 14.27 -31.35
C SER A 54 -9.80 14.37 -32.77
N ASN A 55 -10.44 13.74 -33.75
CA ASN A 55 -9.92 13.60 -35.12
C ASN A 55 -8.55 12.91 -35.25
N GLU A 56 -8.02 12.32 -34.18
CA GLU A 56 -6.72 11.67 -34.17
C GLU A 56 -6.76 10.28 -34.81
N ALA A 57 -6.09 10.11 -35.95
CA ALA A 57 -6.11 8.86 -36.72
C ALA A 57 -5.57 7.67 -35.91
N ALA A 58 -4.51 7.88 -35.13
CA ALA A 58 -3.96 6.84 -34.24
C ALA A 58 -4.96 6.44 -33.14
N ALA A 59 -5.68 7.40 -32.54
CA ALA A 59 -6.70 7.11 -31.53
C ALA A 59 -7.89 6.32 -32.12
N ARG A 60 -8.34 6.68 -33.33
CA ARG A 60 -9.36 5.93 -34.06
C ARG A 60 -8.89 4.52 -34.40
N GLY A 61 -7.65 4.36 -34.85
CA GLY A 61 -7.04 3.05 -35.11
C GLY A 61 -7.04 2.13 -33.89
N LYS A 62 -6.77 2.69 -32.70
CA LYS A 62 -6.88 1.98 -31.42
C LYS A 62 -8.30 1.51 -31.12
N ARG A 63 -9.31 2.35 -31.33
CA ARG A 63 -10.73 1.98 -31.16
C ARG A 63 -11.16 0.88 -32.14
N GLU A 64 -10.73 0.95 -33.40
CA GLU A 64 -10.99 -0.10 -34.39
C GLU A 64 -10.31 -1.43 -34.02
N SER A 65 -9.07 -1.38 -33.52
CA SER A 65 -8.40 -2.57 -33.00
C SER A 65 -9.19 -3.20 -31.84
N ALA A 66 -9.66 -2.38 -30.89
CA ALA A 66 -10.51 -2.86 -29.79
C ALA A 66 -11.80 -3.53 -30.29
N ARG A 67 -12.45 -3.00 -31.33
CA ARG A 67 -13.64 -3.62 -31.97
C ARG A 67 -13.33 -4.98 -32.60
N LEU A 68 -12.16 -5.14 -33.22
CA LEU A 68 -11.73 -6.41 -33.81
C LEU A 68 -11.45 -7.45 -32.71
N ILE A 69 -10.69 -7.07 -31.69
CA ILE A 69 -10.36 -7.93 -30.55
C ILE A 69 -11.62 -8.35 -29.78
N HIS A 70 -12.59 -7.43 -29.61
CA HIS A 70 -13.87 -7.76 -28.97
C HIS A 70 -14.66 -8.81 -29.76
N ARG A 71 -14.72 -8.69 -31.10
CA ARG A 71 -15.33 -9.70 -31.97
C ARG A 71 -14.65 -11.06 -31.83
N GLU A 72 -13.32 -11.08 -31.74
CA GLU A 72 -12.55 -12.30 -31.50
C GLU A 72 -12.84 -12.90 -30.11
N ALA A 73 -12.94 -12.07 -29.07
CA ALA A 73 -13.30 -12.52 -27.72
C ALA A 73 -14.69 -13.17 -27.68
N VAL A 74 -15.67 -12.63 -28.41
CA VAL A 74 -17.00 -13.23 -28.58
C VAL A 74 -16.89 -14.60 -29.26
N ALA A 75 -16.07 -14.73 -30.31
CA ALA A 75 -15.86 -16.00 -31.01
C ALA A 75 -15.19 -17.04 -30.12
N SER A 76 -14.13 -16.67 -29.37
CA SER A 76 -13.45 -17.55 -28.42
C SER A 76 -14.40 -18.06 -27.32
N LEU A 77 -15.24 -17.19 -26.77
CA LEU A 77 -16.21 -17.62 -25.75
C LEU A 77 -17.26 -18.58 -26.32
N ARG A 78 -17.74 -18.34 -27.54
CA ARG A 78 -18.66 -19.26 -28.25
C ARG A 78 -18.02 -20.62 -28.53
N ALA A 79 -16.73 -20.65 -28.82
CA ALA A 79 -15.94 -21.86 -29.01
C ALA A 79 -15.61 -22.59 -27.69
N GLY A 80 -16.00 -22.04 -26.53
CA GLY A 80 -15.75 -22.61 -25.21
C GLY A 80 -14.38 -22.25 -24.62
N ASP A 81 -13.59 -21.42 -25.29
CA ASP A 81 -12.32 -20.91 -24.78
C ASP A 81 -12.53 -19.65 -23.92
N ALA A 82 -12.98 -19.87 -22.69
CA ALA A 82 -13.22 -18.81 -21.71
C ALA A 82 -11.93 -18.05 -21.33
N ALA A 83 -10.79 -18.75 -21.25
CA ALA A 83 -9.50 -18.15 -20.88
C ALA A 83 -8.94 -17.26 -22.01
N GLY A 84 -9.09 -17.68 -23.27
CA GLY A 84 -8.80 -16.84 -24.44
C GLY A 84 -9.68 -15.60 -24.48
N ALA A 85 -11.00 -15.77 -24.30
CA ALA A 85 -11.94 -14.65 -24.27
C ALA A 85 -11.59 -13.62 -23.18
N ALA A 86 -11.25 -14.06 -21.96
CA ALA A 86 -10.85 -13.18 -20.86
C ALA A 86 -9.63 -12.30 -21.22
N ARG A 87 -8.59 -12.90 -21.81
CA ARG A 87 -7.36 -12.21 -22.22
C ARG A 87 -7.62 -11.21 -23.34
N LEU A 88 -8.44 -11.57 -24.33
CA LEU A 88 -8.84 -10.68 -25.41
C LEU A 88 -9.65 -9.49 -24.87
N LEU A 89 -10.52 -9.68 -23.88
CA LEU A 89 -11.25 -8.58 -23.24
C LEU A 89 -10.35 -7.60 -22.47
N ASP A 90 -9.32 -8.10 -21.79
CA ASP A 90 -8.29 -7.24 -21.18
C ASP A 90 -7.57 -6.42 -22.26
N GLN A 91 -7.23 -7.05 -23.38
CA GLN A 91 -6.54 -6.40 -24.48
C GLN A 91 -7.40 -5.32 -25.16
N ALA A 92 -8.67 -5.62 -25.45
CA ALA A 92 -9.61 -4.63 -26.01
C ALA A 92 -9.79 -3.42 -25.08
N THR A 93 -9.82 -3.66 -23.75
CA THR A 93 -9.89 -2.58 -22.76
C THR A 93 -8.63 -1.71 -22.78
N ARG A 94 -7.43 -2.31 -22.87
CA ARG A 94 -6.16 -1.57 -22.99
C ARG A 94 -6.10 -0.71 -24.25
N GLU A 95 -6.50 -1.26 -25.40
CA GLU A 95 -6.56 -0.51 -26.66
C GLU A 95 -7.47 0.72 -26.56
N MET A 96 -8.63 0.60 -25.88
CA MET A 96 -9.50 1.75 -25.63
C MET A 96 -8.87 2.83 -24.74
N VAL A 97 -8.15 2.42 -23.68
CA VAL A 97 -7.45 3.36 -22.79
C VAL A 97 -6.33 4.10 -23.54
N ASP A 98 -5.56 3.38 -24.36
CA ASP A 98 -4.49 3.96 -25.16
C ASP A 98 -5.06 4.91 -26.23
N GLY A 99 -6.15 4.52 -26.90
CA GLY A 99 -6.87 5.38 -27.83
C GLY A 99 -7.37 6.66 -27.17
N ALA A 100 -7.98 6.56 -25.99
CA ALA A 100 -8.45 7.73 -25.26
C ALA A 100 -7.31 8.67 -24.85
N ARG A 101 -6.15 8.13 -24.48
CA ARG A 101 -4.94 8.92 -24.17
C ARG A 101 -4.42 9.65 -25.40
N LEU A 102 -4.35 8.98 -26.55
CA LEU A 102 -3.94 9.58 -27.82
C LEU A 102 -4.90 10.68 -28.28
N ALA A 103 -6.19 10.55 -27.96
CA ALA A 103 -7.21 11.51 -28.35
C ALA A 103 -7.09 12.87 -27.63
N ARG A 104 -6.53 12.94 -26.42
CA ARG A 104 -6.32 14.20 -25.68
C ARG A 104 -5.07 14.14 -24.79
N PRO A 105 -3.86 14.11 -25.36
CA PRO A 105 -2.62 14.05 -24.58
C PRO A 105 -2.50 15.25 -23.63
N ASP A 106 -2.80 16.46 -24.11
CA ASP A 106 -2.59 17.70 -23.35
C ASP A 106 -3.49 17.84 -22.12
N GLN A 107 -4.73 17.34 -22.17
CA GLN A 107 -5.62 17.38 -21.01
C GLN A 107 -5.17 16.43 -19.90
N VAL A 108 -4.76 15.21 -20.25
CA VAL A 108 -4.27 14.23 -19.27
C VAL A 108 -2.96 14.73 -18.64
N HIS A 109 -2.09 15.35 -19.44
CA HIS A 109 -0.86 15.96 -18.94
C HIS A 109 -1.13 17.21 -18.09
N GLY A 110 -2.06 18.07 -18.47
CA GLY A 110 -2.45 19.27 -17.71
C GLY A 110 -3.10 18.95 -16.37
N GLU A 111 -4.05 18.00 -16.34
CA GLU A 111 -4.66 17.55 -15.09
C GLU A 111 -3.66 16.88 -14.15
N LYS A 112 -2.75 16.06 -14.69
CA LYS A 112 -1.68 15.46 -13.91
C LYS A 112 -0.75 16.53 -13.35
N ALA A 113 -0.32 17.50 -14.17
CA ALA A 113 0.53 18.59 -13.73
C ALA A 113 -0.11 19.41 -12.60
N LEU A 114 -1.42 19.67 -12.70
CA LEU A 114 -2.18 20.38 -11.66
C LEU A 114 -2.28 19.56 -10.38
N ARG A 115 -2.60 18.25 -10.47
CA ARG A 115 -2.63 17.35 -9.30
C ARG A 115 -1.27 17.27 -8.63
N ASP A 116 -0.19 17.08 -9.40
CA ASP A 116 1.17 17.01 -8.90
C ASP A 116 1.61 18.31 -8.25
N PHE A 117 1.19 19.46 -8.79
CA PHE A 117 1.43 20.77 -8.21
C PHE A 117 0.69 20.94 -6.87
N ASN A 118 -0.60 20.62 -6.81
CA ASN A 118 -1.40 20.73 -5.59
C ASN A 118 -0.87 19.84 -4.46
N ALA A 119 -0.52 18.58 -4.77
CA ALA A 119 0.07 17.68 -3.78
C ALA A 119 1.39 18.22 -3.21
N ARG A 120 2.22 18.85 -4.06
CA ARG A 120 3.44 19.52 -3.60
C ARG A 120 3.13 20.75 -2.75
N LEU A 121 2.16 21.56 -3.17
CA LEU A 121 1.72 22.75 -2.44
C LEU A 121 1.29 22.40 -1.00
N ASP A 122 0.48 21.35 -0.85
CA ASP A 122 0.04 20.86 0.47
C ASP A 122 1.22 20.39 1.33
N SER A 123 2.18 19.71 0.72
CA SER A 123 3.42 19.29 1.40
C SER A 123 4.24 20.49 1.90
N VAL A 124 4.40 21.52 1.06
CA VAL A 124 5.13 22.74 1.44
C VAL A 124 4.41 23.49 2.55
N ARG A 125 3.07 23.60 2.49
CA ARG A 125 2.27 24.24 3.56
C ARG A 125 2.40 23.51 4.89
N ALA A 126 2.35 22.17 4.87
CA ALA A 126 2.54 21.35 6.06
C ALA A 126 3.96 21.54 6.66
N LEU A 127 4.99 21.54 5.80
CA LEU A 127 6.37 21.76 6.23
C LEU A 127 6.60 23.19 6.73
N LEU A 128 6.03 24.21 6.09
CA LEU A 128 6.09 25.59 6.57
C LEU A 128 5.49 25.71 7.97
N GLY A 129 4.29 25.14 8.18
CA GLY A 129 3.67 25.13 9.51
C GLY A 129 4.52 24.40 10.55
N ALA A 130 5.17 23.30 10.18
CA ALA A 130 6.10 22.60 11.07
C ALA A 130 7.35 23.45 11.36
N GLN A 131 7.94 24.05 10.34
CA GLN A 131 9.12 24.92 10.46
C GLN A 131 8.85 26.12 11.36
N GLN A 132 7.70 26.79 11.21
CA GLN A 132 7.30 27.92 12.05
C GLN A 132 7.12 27.52 13.52
N ARG A 133 6.50 26.36 13.79
CA ARG A 133 6.36 25.85 15.16
C ARG A 133 7.72 25.59 15.81
N ILE A 134 8.61 24.90 15.09
CA ILE A 134 9.95 24.59 15.58
C ILE A 134 10.77 25.87 15.78
N ALA A 135 10.70 26.81 14.83
CA ALA A 135 11.35 28.09 14.95
C ALA A 135 10.89 28.82 16.22
N LYS A 136 9.57 28.84 16.49
CA LYS A 136 9.02 29.43 17.71
C LYS A 136 9.50 28.70 18.98
N GLU A 137 9.51 27.37 18.99
CA GLU A 137 10.05 26.56 20.10
C GLU A 137 11.52 26.88 20.38
N LYS A 138 12.31 27.17 19.34
CA LYS A 138 13.74 27.47 19.42
C LYS A 138 14.08 28.96 19.58
N GLY A 139 13.07 29.82 19.78
CA GLY A 139 13.28 31.26 20.00
C GLY A 139 13.47 32.10 18.74
N GLY A 140 13.17 31.56 17.55
CA GLY A 140 13.04 32.31 16.30
C GLY A 140 14.35 32.91 15.80
N THR A 141 15.33 32.07 15.44
CA THR A 141 16.61 32.56 14.90
C THR A 141 16.40 33.36 13.61
N ARG A 142 17.38 34.22 13.29
CA ARG A 142 17.34 35.04 12.07
C ARG A 142 17.26 34.16 10.83
N GLU A 143 18.06 33.10 10.76
CA GLU A 143 18.06 32.15 9.66
C GLU A 143 16.70 31.45 9.51
N ALA A 144 16.04 31.12 10.61
CA ALA A 144 14.71 30.51 10.59
C ALA A 144 13.66 31.50 10.06
N THR A 145 13.75 32.76 10.47
CA THR A 145 12.84 33.83 10.03
C THR A 145 13.02 34.13 8.54
N ASP A 146 14.26 34.23 8.07
CA ASP A 146 14.59 34.46 6.66
C ASP A 146 14.12 33.27 5.79
N ALA A 147 14.27 32.04 6.28
CA ALA A 147 13.75 30.85 5.63
C ALA A 147 12.22 30.87 5.53
N THR A 148 11.51 31.23 6.62
CA THR A 148 10.05 31.36 6.63
C THR A 148 9.58 32.36 5.56
N ALA A 149 10.14 33.57 5.54
CA ALA A 149 9.78 34.60 4.58
C ALA A 149 10.04 34.16 3.11
N SER A 150 11.17 33.49 2.87
CA SER A 150 11.52 32.96 1.54
C SER A 150 10.52 31.90 1.06
N ILE A 151 10.10 30.98 1.94
CA ILE A 151 9.11 29.94 1.63
C ILE A 151 7.75 30.58 1.34
N GLU A 152 7.31 31.54 2.15
CA GLU A 152 6.04 32.25 1.97
C GLU A 152 5.99 33.01 0.63
N GLN A 153 7.06 33.73 0.30
CA GLN A 153 7.17 34.43 -0.99
C GLN A 153 7.08 33.46 -2.17
N GLN A 154 7.82 32.34 -2.12
CA GLN A 154 7.80 31.33 -3.18
C GLN A 154 6.42 30.66 -3.31
N LEU A 155 5.72 30.44 -2.20
CA LEU A 155 4.36 29.92 -2.18
C LEU A 155 3.38 30.85 -2.89
N VAL A 156 3.44 32.15 -2.62
CA VAL A 156 2.58 33.16 -3.26
C VAL A 156 2.83 33.18 -4.76
N GLN A 157 4.09 33.33 -5.17
CA GLN A 157 4.47 33.38 -6.59
C GLN A 157 4.09 32.10 -7.35
N ALA A 158 4.29 30.93 -6.75
CA ALA A 158 3.91 29.66 -7.36
C ALA A 158 2.39 29.55 -7.55
N GLN A 159 1.60 30.01 -6.58
CA GLN A 159 0.14 30.00 -6.67
C GLN A 159 -0.38 30.98 -7.72
N GLU A 160 0.21 32.17 -7.85
CA GLU A 160 -0.12 33.14 -8.90
C GLU A 160 0.16 32.58 -10.31
N LEU A 161 1.33 31.96 -10.50
CA LEU A 161 1.66 31.31 -11.77
C LEU A 161 0.72 30.14 -12.08
N ALA A 162 0.37 29.33 -11.08
CA ALA A 162 -0.58 28.23 -11.25
C ALA A 162 -1.99 28.73 -11.60
N ALA A 163 -2.45 29.81 -10.95
CA ALA A 163 -3.73 30.45 -11.25
C ALA A 163 -3.77 31.04 -12.68
N ALA A 164 -2.64 31.51 -13.18
CA ALA A 164 -2.47 31.93 -14.57
C ALA A 164 -2.31 30.77 -15.57
N GLY A 165 -2.45 29.50 -15.14
CA GLY A 165 -2.25 28.31 -15.98
C GLY A 165 -0.79 27.97 -16.29
N ARG A 166 0.17 28.72 -15.74
CA ARG A 166 1.62 28.57 -15.98
C ARG A 166 2.25 27.56 -15.02
N LEU A 167 1.70 26.35 -15.00
CA LEU A 167 2.12 25.27 -14.07
C LEU A 167 3.60 24.87 -14.24
N ALA A 168 4.13 24.92 -15.45
CA ALA A 168 5.53 24.62 -15.73
C ALA A 168 6.49 25.58 -15.01
N GLU A 169 6.08 26.84 -14.83
CA GLU A 169 6.88 27.88 -14.17
C GLU A 169 6.61 27.93 -12.66
N ALA A 170 5.38 27.60 -12.24
CA ALA A 170 5.02 27.44 -10.84
C ALA A 170 5.79 26.29 -10.16
N ARG A 171 6.03 25.21 -10.91
CA ARG A 171 6.65 23.98 -10.39
C ARG A 171 8.04 24.16 -9.75
N PRO A 172 9.04 24.78 -10.41
CA PRO A 172 10.35 24.98 -9.81
C PRO A 172 10.31 25.84 -8.54
N LEU A 173 9.38 26.81 -8.44
CA LEU A 173 9.23 27.62 -7.23
C LEU A 173 8.74 26.78 -6.05
N ILE A 174 7.72 25.94 -6.25
CA ILE A 174 7.21 25.09 -5.17
C ILE A 174 8.20 23.98 -4.79
N ASP A 175 8.98 23.46 -5.75
CA ASP A 175 10.05 22.50 -5.49
C ASP A 175 11.18 23.12 -4.67
N ARG A 176 11.53 24.40 -4.93
CA ARG A 176 12.49 25.14 -4.12
C ARG A 176 12.00 25.38 -2.70
N ALA A 177 10.76 25.82 -2.55
CA ALA A 177 10.14 26.05 -1.24
C ALA A 177 10.12 24.78 -0.39
N TYR A 178 9.84 23.63 -1.00
CA TYR A 178 9.90 22.32 -0.36
C TYR A 178 11.30 22.01 0.19
N LEU A 179 12.34 22.21 -0.62
CA LEU A 179 13.72 21.96 -0.19
C LEU A 179 14.15 22.92 0.92
N THR A 180 13.85 24.21 0.79
CA THR A 180 14.15 25.21 1.83
C THR A 180 13.48 24.86 3.15
N ALA A 181 12.21 24.46 3.14
CA ALA A 181 11.49 24.06 4.34
C ALA A 181 12.13 22.84 5.02
N ARG A 182 12.49 21.80 4.24
CA ARG A 182 13.15 20.60 4.77
C ARG A 182 14.50 20.91 5.42
N VAL A 183 15.36 21.66 4.73
CA VAL A 183 16.70 22.01 5.23
C VAL A 183 16.60 22.89 6.47
N SER A 184 15.63 23.81 6.52
CA SER A 184 15.39 24.65 7.69
C SER A 184 14.99 23.80 8.90
N ILE A 185 14.04 22.86 8.74
CA ILE A 185 13.62 21.94 9.80
C ILE A 185 14.79 21.08 10.29
N GLU A 186 15.57 20.51 9.37
CA GLU A 186 16.73 19.68 9.71
C GLU A 186 17.76 20.47 10.52
N THR A 187 18.06 21.70 10.09
CA THR A 187 18.98 22.60 10.81
C THR A 187 18.46 22.94 12.19
N LEU A 188 17.18 23.29 12.32
CA LEU A 188 16.55 23.65 13.58
C LEU A 188 16.51 22.50 14.59
N ARG A 189 16.41 21.26 14.10
CA ARG A 189 16.38 20.04 14.94
C ARG A 189 17.74 19.35 15.04
N ARG A 190 18.79 19.92 14.47
CA ARG A 190 20.12 19.30 14.50
C ARG A 190 20.60 19.20 15.95
N GLY A 191 20.90 17.99 16.38
CA GLY A 191 21.33 17.71 17.75
C GLY A 191 20.18 17.51 18.75
N ASP A 192 18.91 17.62 18.33
CA ASP A 192 17.78 17.27 19.17
C ASP A 192 17.62 15.75 19.24
N THR A 193 17.63 15.20 20.45
CA THR A 193 17.10 13.87 20.72
C THR A 193 15.63 14.02 21.08
N LEU A 194 14.73 13.48 20.25
CA LEU A 194 13.31 13.43 20.57
C LEU A 194 13.08 12.40 21.69
N VAL A 195 13.25 12.81 22.95
CA VAL A 195 12.92 11.95 24.09
C VAL A 195 11.42 12.05 24.32
N ARG A 196 10.67 11.04 23.87
CA ARG A 196 9.27 10.88 24.28
C ARG A 196 9.26 10.36 25.72
N SER A 197 9.14 11.26 26.69
CA SER A 197 8.98 10.87 28.09
C SER A 197 7.64 10.18 28.28
N LEU A 198 7.65 8.94 28.78
CA LEU A 198 6.47 8.19 29.18
C LEU A 198 6.19 8.49 30.65
N ASN A 199 5.00 8.99 30.96
CA ASN A 199 4.55 9.22 32.32
C ASN A 199 3.42 8.24 32.62
N PHE A 200 3.65 7.30 33.53
CA PHE A 200 2.64 6.34 33.98
C PHE A 200 2.09 6.77 35.33
N ALA A 201 0.78 6.68 35.52
CA ALA A 201 0.14 7.02 36.79
C ALA A 201 0.46 6.00 37.89
N ASN A 202 0.72 4.75 37.53
CA ASN A 202 1.11 3.68 38.45
C ASN A 202 1.82 2.52 37.71
N LYS A 203 2.37 1.57 38.48
CA LYS A 203 3.12 0.43 37.93
C LYS A 203 2.29 -0.57 37.13
N ARG A 204 0.98 -0.64 37.36
CA ARG A 204 0.10 -1.48 36.53
C ARG A 204 -0.03 -0.92 35.12
N GLU A 205 -0.19 0.40 34.99
CA GLU A 205 -0.24 1.06 33.68
C GLU A 205 1.08 0.92 32.91
N GLU A 206 2.22 1.06 33.60
CA GLU A 206 3.55 0.81 33.02
C GLU A 206 3.71 -0.66 32.58
N TYR A 207 3.20 -1.61 33.36
CA TYR A 207 3.18 -3.02 32.99
C TYR A 207 2.37 -3.27 31.72
N ASP A 208 1.15 -2.71 31.64
CA ASP A 208 0.29 -2.87 30.46
C ASP A 208 0.97 -2.29 29.20
N TYR A 209 1.61 -1.12 29.33
CA TYR A 209 2.41 -0.53 28.25
C TYR A 209 3.59 -1.42 27.82
N GLU A 210 4.38 -1.92 28.76
CA GLU A 210 5.53 -2.78 28.42
C GLU A 210 5.09 -4.13 27.85
N LEU A 211 3.90 -4.62 28.22
CA LEU A 211 3.33 -5.86 27.67
C LEU A 211 2.99 -5.69 26.18
N ASP A 212 2.34 -4.58 25.84
CA ASP A 212 2.01 -4.20 24.46
C ASP A 212 3.28 -3.92 23.63
N ARG A 213 4.26 -3.25 24.24
CA ARG A 213 5.56 -3.00 23.61
C ARG A 213 6.29 -4.31 23.32
N ASN A 214 6.33 -5.23 24.28
CA ASN A 214 6.93 -6.55 24.11
C ASN A 214 6.23 -7.35 23.00
N GLU A 215 4.89 -7.30 22.96
CA GLU A 215 4.09 -7.98 21.94
C GLU A 215 4.37 -7.43 20.53
N THR A 216 4.54 -6.11 20.39
CA THR A 216 4.92 -5.47 19.12
C THR A 216 6.25 -6.02 18.59
N HIS A 217 7.25 -6.22 19.47
CA HIS A 217 8.54 -6.79 19.07
C HIS A 217 8.41 -8.26 18.68
N ARG A 218 7.55 -9.03 19.36
CA ARG A 218 7.27 -10.43 19.02
C ARG A 218 6.62 -10.56 17.65
N LEU A 219 5.63 -9.71 17.36
CA LEU A 219 4.98 -9.63 16.05
C LEU A 219 5.99 -9.26 14.95
N LEU A 220 6.90 -8.32 15.24
CA LEU A 220 7.94 -7.94 14.29
C LEU A 220 8.78 -9.16 13.89
N ILE A 221 9.21 -9.99 14.84
CA ILE A 221 9.92 -11.24 14.52
C ILE A 221 9.11 -12.10 13.55
N THR A 222 7.81 -12.29 13.78
CA THR A 222 6.95 -13.06 12.85
C THR A 222 6.96 -12.48 11.43
N VAL A 223 6.83 -11.16 11.30
CA VAL A 223 6.90 -10.47 9.99
C VAL A 223 8.27 -10.69 9.33
N LEU A 224 9.35 -10.59 10.10
CA LEU A 224 10.71 -10.81 9.60
C LEU A 224 10.96 -12.23 9.11
N LEU A 225 10.34 -13.24 9.74
CA LEU A 225 10.41 -14.61 9.25
C LEU A 225 9.61 -14.78 7.96
N ALA A 226 8.39 -14.22 7.91
CA ALA A 226 7.52 -14.34 6.73
C ALA A 226 8.14 -13.71 5.48
N ASP A 227 8.85 -12.59 5.62
CA ASP A 227 9.46 -11.87 4.49
C ASP A 227 10.75 -12.53 3.96
N ARG A 228 11.36 -13.48 4.70
CA ARG A 228 12.58 -14.17 4.27
C ARG A 228 12.30 -15.30 3.29
N LYS A 229 12.25 -14.90 2.01
CA LYS A 229 12.08 -15.79 0.85
C LYS A 229 13.21 -16.81 0.67
N ASP A 230 14.44 -16.41 0.99
CA ASP A 230 15.65 -17.19 0.69
C ASP A 230 15.87 -18.39 1.63
N ALA A 231 15.16 -18.43 2.76
CA ALA A 231 15.27 -19.48 3.78
C ALA A 231 13.93 -20.15 4.09
N ALA A 232 12.90 -19.97 3.24
CA ALA A 232 11.54 -20.46 3.47
C ALA A 232 10.98 -20.12 4.87
N GLY A 233 11.33 -18.94 5.39
CA GLY A 233 10.95 -18.49 6.74
C GLY A 233 11.70 -19.12 7.91
N ALA A 234 12.75 -19.92 7.66
CA ALA A 234 13.55 -20.53 8.73
C ALA A 234 14.27 -19.48 9.59
N MET A 235 14.20 -19.62 10.92
CA MET A 235 14.90 -18.79 11.90
C MET A 235 16.43 -18.78 11.63
N PRO A 236 17.12 -17.62 11.67
CA PRO A 236 18.57 -17.57 11.58
C PRO A 236 19.22 -18.27 12.78
N ALA A 237 20.42 -18.83 12.55
CA ALA A 237 21.21 -19.45 13.61
C ALA A 237 21.50 -18.45 14.74
N GLY A 238 21.24 -18.85 15.99
CA GLY A 238 21.41 -18.01 17.17
C GLY A 238 20.23 -17.10 17.52
N MET A 239 19.24 -16.92 16.63
CA MET A 239 18.02 -16.16 16.94
C MET A 239 17.11 -16.92 17.91
N GLN A 240 17.04 -18.25 17.79
CA GLN A 240 16.13 -19.09 18.58
C GLN A 240 16.36 -18.94 20.09
N ALA A 241 17.62 -18.95 20.53
CA ALA A 241 17.97 -18.82 21.94
C ALA A 241 17.47 -17.49 22.55
N PHE A 242 17.47 -16.39 21.78
CA PHE A 242 16.95 -15.11 22.22
C PHE A 242 15.42 -15.11 22.32
N VAL A 243 14.73 -15.73 21.36
CA VAL A 243 13.27 -15.87 21.37
C VAL A 243 12.80 -16.76 22.52
N ASP A 244 13.49 -17.87 22.76
CA ASP A 244 13.16 -18.79 23.87
C ASP A 244 13.35 -18.09 25.22
N LYS A 245 14.46 -17.38 25.39
CA LYS A 245 14.72 -16.61 26.61
C LYS A 245 13.71 -15.49 26.82
N ALA A 246 13.36 -14.75 25.76
CA ALA A 246 12.32 -13.73 25.82
C ALA A 246 10.96 -14.31 26.23
N THR A 247 10.63 -15.50 25.72
CA THR A 247 9.37 -16.21 26.04
C THR A 247 9.33 -16.63 27.51
N ALA A 248 10.43 -17.17 28.03
CA ALA A 248 10.54 -17.51 29.45
C ALA A 248 10.38 -16.27 30.35
N LEU A 249 11.12 -15.20 30.05
CA LEU A 249 11.04 -13.94 30.80
C LEU A 249 9.64 -13.32 30.79
N ARG A 250 8.93 -13.39 29.66
CA ARG A 250 7.55 -12.93 29.56
C ARG A 250 6.60 -13.76 30.42
N GLY A 251 6.74 -15.09 30.40
CA GLY A 251 5.95 -15.98 31.24
C GLY A 251 6.15 -15.69 32.74
N ASP A 252 7.39 -15.45 33.15
CA ASP A 252 7.73 -15.03 34.52
C ASP A 252 7.11 -13.67 34.87
N ALA A 253 7.17 -12.70 33.95
CA ALA A 253 6.55 -11.39 34.13
C ALA A 253 5.03 -11.49 34.34
N GLU A 254 4.34 -12.25 33.51
CA GLU A 254 2.90 -12.50 33.63
C GLU A 254 2.57 -13.25 34.94
N GLY A 255 3.48 -14.07 35.45
CA GLY A 255 3.41 -14.68 36.79
C GLY A 255 3.47 -13.64 37.91
N GLN A 256 4.46 -12.75 37.88
CA GLN A 256 4.63 -11.68 38.88
C GLN A 256 3.45 -10.71 38.87
N ALA A 257 2.96 -10.32 37.68
CA ALA A 257 1.81 -9.42 37.55
C ALA A 257 0.51 -10.05 38.10
N ARG A 258 0.30 -11.36 37.91
CA ARG A 258 -0.81 -12.09 38.53
C ARG A 258 -0.71 -12.12 40.05
N GLY A 259 0.50 -12.15 40.60
CA GLY A 259 0.79 -12.00 42.02
C GLY A 259 0.66 -10.56 42.55
N GLY A 260 0.44 -9.58 41.67
CA GLY A 260 0.31 -8.16 42.00
C GLY A 260 1.63 -7.38 41.97
N ASP A 261 2.77 -8.03 41.74
CA ASP A 261 4.07 -7.37 41.64
C ASP A 261 4.33 -6.86 40.22
N HIS A 262 3.65 -5.76 39.89
CA HIS A 262 3.80 -5.09 38.59
C HIS A 262 5.19 -4.49 38.39
N ALA A 263 5.91 -4.15 39.47
CA ALA A 263 7.25 -3.58 39.37
C ALA A 263 8.28 -4.64 38.94
N ALA A 264 8.21 -5.85 39.49
CA ALA A 264 9.04 -6.97 39.04
C ALA A 264 8.65 -7.41 37.62
N ALA A 265 7.34 -7.44 37.32
CA ALA A 265 6.84 -7.79 36.00
C ALA A 265 7.34 -6.84 34.90
N VAL A 266 7.33 -5.52 35.13
CA VAL A 266 7.88 -4.51 34.20
C VAL A 266 9.34 -4.82 33.89
N ARG A 267 10.19 -5.06 34.91
CA ARG A 267 11.62 -5.36 34.69
C ARG A 267 11.80 -6.60 33.81
N LEU A 268 11.04 -7.65 34.08
CA LEU A 268 11.08 -8.89 33.29
C LEU A 268 10.62 -8.67 31.84
N LEU A 269 9.63 -7.80 31.60
CA LEU A 269 9.20 -7.42 30.25
C LEU A 269 10.24 -6.57 29.51
N GLU A 270 10.92 -5.65 30.20
CA GLU A 270 12.03 -4.90 29.60
C GLU A 270 13.17 -5.85 29.21
N ASP A 271 13.52 -6.80 30.09
CA ASP A 271 14.53 -7.82 29.83
C ASP A 271 14.14 -8.72 28.65
N SER A 272 12.88 -9.18 28.62
CA SER A 272 12.31 -9.95 27.51
C SER A 272 12.42 -9.17 26.19
N THR A 273 12.05 -7.89 26.21
CA THR A 273 12.11 -7.01 25.02
C THR A 273 13.55 -6.83 24.54
N ARG A 274 14.53 -6.71 25.44
CA ARG A 274 15.95 -6.64 25.06
C ARG A 274 16.43 -7.91 24.34
N GLU A 275 15.97 -9.09 24.76
CA GLU A 275 16.29 -10.33 24.05
C GLU A 275 15.60 -10.38 22.68
N LEU A 276 14.34 -9.93 22.55
CA LEU A 276 13.67 -9.82 21.25
C LEU A 276 14.39 -8.86 20.30
N VAL A 277 14.87 -7.71 20.79
CA VAL A 277 15.68 -6.77 19.99
C VAL A 277 16.98 -7.41 19.52
N ARG A 278 17.66 -8.21 20.36
CA ARG A 278 18.85 -8.97 19.96
C ARG A 278 18.52 -10.00 18.88
N ALA A 279 17.38 -10.69 19.00
CA ALA A 279 16.88 -11.60 17.97
C ALA A 279 16.68 -10.86 16.64
N ILE A 280 15.99 -9.73 16.65
CA ILE A 280 15.73 -8.95 15.43
C ILE A 280 17.04 -8.46 14.78
N ARG A 281 18.00 -8.00 15.59
CA ARG A 281 19.33 -7.59 15.11
C ARG A 281 20.11 -8.77 14.52
N SER A 282 20.04 -9.96 15.09
CA SER A 282 20.68 -11.16 14.48
C SER A 282 20.00 -11.58 13.18
N GLY A 283 18.74 -11.19 12.96
CA GLY A 283 18.03 -11.27 11.68
C GLY A 283 18.45 -10.22 10.64
N GLY A 284 19.37 -9.30 10.98
CA GLY A 284 19.94 -8.31 10.05
C GLY A 284 19.27 -6.92 10.08
N ILE A 285 18.33 -6.67 10.99
CA ILE A 285 17.62 -5.40 11.08
C ILE A 285 18.06 -4.61 12.31
N TYR A 286 18.52 -3.38 12.07
CA TYR A 286 18.90 -2.47 13.14
C TYR A 286 17.66 -1.78 13.72
N ILE A 287 17.40 -2.04 15.00
CA ILE A 287 16.45 -1.28 15.82
C ILE A 287 17.27 -0.51 16.86
N PRO A 288 17.21 0.83 16.87
CA PRO A 288 17.81 1.64 17.94
C PRO A 288 17.27 1.21 19.31
N GLY A 289 18.15 1.09 20.30
CA GLY A 289 17.77 0.74 21.67
C GLY A 289 17.07 1.88 22.39
#